data_AF-A0A0Q7AIM0-F1
#
_entry.id   AF-A0A0Q7AIM0-F1
#
_cell.length_a   1.000
_cell.length_b   1.000
_cell.length_c   1.000
_cell.angle_alpha   90.00
_cell.angle_beta   90.00
_cell.angle_gamma   90.00
#
_symmetry.space_group_name_H-M   'P 1'
#
loop_
_entity.id
_entity.type
_entity.pdbx_description
1 polymer ?
#
loop_
_entity_poly.entity_id
_entity_poly.type
_entity_poly.pdbx_seq_one_letter_code
_entity_poly.pdbx_strand_id
1 'polypeptide(L)'
;MMRLVRGFAVLVAATLLAACERPPIDSVQRGYRGTGMDQVYNPRLIAAAAPANALPADSPMVPPGGPAASTVFKNVKVVGDLGVGEFTRLMVSMTAWVAPDQGCTYCHKAGEDFSSDALYTKVVARRMLEMTRHINTDWKTHVAETGVTCYTCHRGQPVPSNLWFAPPVDTHAATMLGNRAGQNAPAPSVGVASLPNDPFTPFLDQGNEIRVIGQTALASGNRQSTKQAEYTYGLMMHMSKSLGVNCTYCHNSRSFAEWDTSTPQRATAWYGIRMARDLNTTYLDPLAGVFPANRLGPTGDVPKLNCATCHQGAFKPMYGASMLKTHPELAGVRVALAAPAAAASAADAGASAPAR
;
A
#
# COMPACT_ATOMS: atom_id res chain seq x y z
N MET A 1 41.00 -39.27 -1.45
CA MET A 1 40.04 -39.14 -0.32
C MET A 1 40.25 -37.86 0.49
N MET A 2 41.40 -37.62 1.13
CA MET A 2 41.64 -36.45 2.01
C MET A 2 41.45 -35.07 1.34
N ARG A 3 41.83 -34.90 0.05
CA ARG A 3 41.65 -33.65 -0.71
C ARG A 3 40.18 -33.36 -1.05
N LEU A 4 39.39 -34.40 -1.34
CA LEU A 4 37.95 -34.29 -1.58
C LEU A 4 37.19 -33.94 -0.29
N VAL A 5 37.58 -34.55 0.84
CA VAL A 5 37.00 -34.24 2.16
C VAL A 5 37.30 -32.79 2.58
N ARG A 6 38.53 -32.30 2.34
CA ARG A 6 38.89 -30.90 2.60
C ARG A 6 38.14 -29.92 1.68
N GLY A 7 38.02 -30.23 0.39
CA GLY A 7 37.27 -29.41 -0.57
C GLY A 7 35.79 -29.31 -0.19
N PHE A 8 35.17 -30.42 0.21
CA PHE A 8 33.79 -30.45 0.68
C PHE A 8 33.59 -29.66 1.98
N ALA A 9 34.49 -29.80 2.95
CA ALA A 9 34.43 -29.05 4.21
C ALA A 9 34.56 -27.53 4.01
N VAL A 10 35.43 -27.09 3.09
CA VAL A 10 35.56 -25.66 2.73
C VAL A 10 34.30 -25.14 2.04
N LEU A 11 33.69 -25.94 1.16
CA LEU A 11 32.45 -25.56 0.48
C LEU A 11 31.28 -25.41 1.48
N VAL A 12 31.16 -26.34 2.43
CA VAL A 12 30.16 -26.30 3.51
C VAL A 12 30.41 -25.12 4.46
N ALA A 13 31.66 -24.84 4.82
CA ALA A 13 31.98 -23.67 5.65
C ALA A 13 31.66 -22.35 4.92
N ALA A 14 31.96 -22.28 3.61
CA ALA A 14 31.65 -21.11 2.79
C ALA A 14 30.13 -20.89 2.64
N THR A 15 29.32 -21.94 2.49
CA THR A 15 27.86 -21.82 2.44
C THR A 15 27.26 -21.45 3.79
N LEU A 16 27.81 -21.97 4.90
CA LEU A 16 27.37 -21.61 6.26
C LEU A 16 27.67 -20.14 6.60
N LEU A 17 28.76 -19.57 6.09
CA LEU A 17 29.13 -18.17 6.32
C LEU A 17 28.50 -17.19 5.31
N ALA A 18 27.95 -17.68 4.19
CA ALA A 18 27.31 -16.85 3.16
C ALA A 18 26.01 -16.16 3.64
N ALA A 19 25.43 -16.59 4.76
CA ALA A 19 24.25 -15.96 5.36
C ALA A 19 24.58 -14.76 6.27
N CYS A 20 25.86 -14.45 6.49
CA CYS A 20 26.27 -13.30 7.28
C CYS A 20 26.40 -12.03 6.42
N GLU A 21 25.79 -10.95 6.90
CA GLU A 21 26.00 -9.63 6.34
C GLU A 21 27.29 -9.01 6.93
N ARG A 22 28.12 -8.41 6.08
CA ARG A 22 29.39 -7.80 6.51
C ARG A 22 29.21 -6.35 6.99
N PRO A 23 30.05 -5.84 7.91
CA PRO A 23 30.15 -4.39 8.18
C PRO A 23 30.67 -3.58 6.98
N PRO A 24 30.46 -2.24 6.94
CA PRO A 24 29.70 -1.45 7.92
C PRO A 24 28.18 -1.69 7.80
N ILE A 25 27.49 -1.44 8.91
CA ILE A 25 26.04 -1.47 9.06
C ILE A 25 25.62 -0.09 9.60
N ASP A 26 24.55 0.46 9.07
CA ASP A 26 24.02 1.75 9.49
C ASP A 26 23.01 1.55 10.62
N SER A 27 23.13 2.34 11.68
CA SER A 27 22.17 2.36 12.77
C SER A 27 21.47 3.72 12.88
N VAL A 28 20.17 3.69 13.16
CA VAL A 28 19.36 4.90 13.37
C VAL A 28 18.67 4.79 14.71
N GLN A 29 19.10 5.60 15.67
CA GLN A 29 18.51 5.64 17.00
C GLN A 29 17.10 6.24 16.95
N ARG A 30 16.13 5.54 17.56
CA ARG A 30 14.70 5.88 17.58
C ARG A 30 14.13 6.06 18.99
N GLY A 31 14.92 5.84 20.04
CA GLY A 31 14.52 6.07 21.43
C GLY A 31 15.62 6.68 22.29
N TYR A 32 15.35 6.81 23.59
CA TYR A 32 16.32 7.35 24.53
C TYR A 32 17.56 6.45 24.63
N ARG A 33 18.73 7.04 24.88
CA ARG A 33 20.00 6.30 24.98
C ARG A 33 19.89 5.14 26.00
N GLY A 34 20.39 3.97 25.63
CA GLY A 34 20.37 2.77 26.47
C GLY A 34 19.07 1.96 26.43
N THR A 35 18.03 2.38 25.71
CA THR A 35 16.81 1.58 25.54
C THR A 35 16.91 0.52 24.44
N GLY A 36 17.94 0.57 23.59
CA GLY A 36 18.12 -0.32 22.44
C GLY A 36 17.08 -0.13 21.34
N MET A 37 16.36 0.99 21.34
CA MET A 37 15.39 1.33 20.29
C MET A 37 16.12 1.90 19.08
N ASP A 38 16.65 1.01 18.24
CA ASP A 38 17.45 1.33 17.06
C ASP A 38 16.92 0.59 15.83
N GLN A 39 16.98 1.23 14.66
CA GLN A 39 16.87 0.53 13.39
C GLN A 39 18.27 0.19 12.88
N VAL A 40 18.43 -0.99 12.28
CA VAL A 40 19.71 -1.51 11.81
C VAL A 40 19.56 -1.88 10.35
N TYR A 41 20.37 -1.27 9.48
CA TYR A 41 20.27 -1.40 8.03
C TYR A 41 21.61 -1.74 7.41
N ASN A 42 21.60 -2.66 6.45
CA ASN A 42 22.76 -2.89 5.61
C ASN A 42 22.70 -1.96 4.39
N PRO A 43 23.64 -1.00 4.26
CA PRO A 43 23.60 -0.01 3.18
C PRO A 43 23.61 -0.65 1.79
N ARG A 44 24.23 -1.83 1.62
CA ARG A 44 24.25 -2.55 0.34
C ARG A 44 22.88 -3.11 -0.02
N LEU A 45 22.13 -3.63 0.95
CA LEU A 45 20.77 -4.14 0.70
C LEU A 45 19.81 -3.00 0.41
N ILE A 46 19.95 -1.86 1.11
CA ILE A 46 19.16 -0.67 0.82
C ILE A 46 19.46 -0.15 -0.60
N ALA A 47 20.73 -0.05 -0.99
CA ALA A 47 21.11 0.35 -2.33
C ALA A 47 20.59 -0.62 -3.41
N ALA A 48 20.65 -1.93 -3.16
CA ALA A 48 20.12 -2.95 -4.06
C ALA A 48 18.59 -2.91 -4.19
N ALA A 49 17.88 -2.48 -3.15
CA ALA A 49 16.42 -2.32 -3.14
C ALA A 49 15.95 -0.99 -3.76
N ALA A 50 16.84 -0.02 -3.96
CA ALA A 50 16.48 1.30 -4.44
C ALA A 50 15.79 1.30 -5.82
N PRO A 51 16.23 0.52 -6.83
CA PRO A 51 15.56 0.47 -8.13
C PRO A 51 14.11 -0.02 -8.06
N ALA A 52 13.79 -0.95 -7.15
CA ALA A 52 12.42 -1.43 -6.95
C ALA A 52 11.48 -0.35 -6.36
N ASN A 53 12.04 0.72 -5.80
CA ASN A 53 11.34 1.87 -5.23
C ASN A 53 11.58 3.17 -6.00
N ALA A 54 12.17 3.08 -7.20
CA ALA A 54 12.33 4.23 -8.08
C ALA A 54 10.98 4.75 -8.58
N LEU A 55 10.91 6.05 -8.81
CA LEU A 55 9.74 6.69 -9.42
C LEU A 55 9.72 6.39 -10.92
N PRO A 56 8.52 6.23 -11.52
CA PRO A 56 8.40 6.17 -12.97
C PRO A 56 8.65 7.55 -13.57
N ALA A 57 8.92 7.60 -14.87
CA ALA A 57 8.90 8.86 -15.60
C ALA A 57 7.51 9.51 -15.51
N ASP A 58 7.47 10.81 -15.23
CA ASP A 58 6.22 11.55 -15.11
C ASP A 58 5.78 12.12 -16.46
N SER A 59 4.47 12.20 -16.68
CA SER A 59 3.92 12.85 -17.86
C SER A 59 3.93 14.38 -17.70
N PRO A 60 4.25 15.16 -18.73
CA PRO A 60 4.24 16.62 -18.65
C PRO A 60 2.88 17.13 -18.17
N MET A 61 2.89 18.09 -17.24
CA MET A 61 1.65 18.71 -16.77
C MET A 61 0.96 19.47 -17.91
N VAL A 62 -0.37 19.40 -17.93
CA VAL A 62 -1.21 20.14 -18.86
C VAL A 62 -1.85 21.30 -18.08
N PRO A 63 -1.90 22.53 -18.65
CA PRO A 63 -2.60 23.64 -18.00
C PRO A 63 -4.05 23.28 -17.69
N PRO A 64 -4.57 23.65 -16.50
CA PRO A 64 -5.97 23.43 -16.17
C PRO A 64 -6.87 24.29 -17.08
N GLY A 65 -8.03 23.73 -17.46
CA GLY A 65 -9.03 24.44 -18.26
C GLY A 65 -9.57 23.61 -19.43
N GLY A 66 -10.31 24.29 -20.31
CA GLY A 66 -11.09 23.64 -21.37
C GLY A 66 -12.42 23.07 -20.87
N PRO A 67 -13.23 22.49 -21.77
CA PRO A 67 -14.49 21.87 -21.39
C PRO A 67 -14.24 20.65 -20.47
N ALA A 68 -15.16 20.43 -19.54
CA ALA A 68 -15.08 19.30 -18.61
C ALA A 68 -15.23 17.97 -19.37
N ALA A 69 -14.52 16.93 -18.92
CA ALA A 69 -14.54 15.61 -19.53
C ALA A 69 -15.96 15.01 -19.57
N SER A 70 -16.78 15.31 -18.57
CA SER A 70 -18.19 14.87 -18.52
C SER A 70 -19.09 15.50 -19.58
N THR A 71 -18.74 16.67 -20.14
CA THR A 71 -19.53 17.32 -21.20
C THR A 71 -19.09 16.92 -22.60
N VAL A 72 -17.84 16.43 -22.74
CA VAL A 72 -17.25 16.05 -24.03
C VAL A 72 -17.32 14.53 -24.26
N PHE A 73 -17.02 13.73 -23.22
CA PHE A 73 -16.95 12.28 -23.32
C PHE A 73 -18.17 11.60 -22.73
N LYS A 74 -18.52 10.43 -23.29
CA LYS A 74 -19.60 9.59 -22.79
C LYS A 74 -19.10 8.71 -21.63
N ASN A 75 -19.98 8.43 -20.66
CA ASN A 75 -19.75 7.46 -19.58
C ASN A 75 -18.55 7.79 -18.64
N VAL A 76 -18.26 9.08 -18.41
CA VAL A 76 -17.27 9.51 -17.40
C VAL A 76 -17.98 9.68 -16.05
N LYS A 77 -17.68 8.80 -15.08
CA LYS A 77 -18.39 8.74 -13.79
C LYS A 77 -17.63 9.30 -12.58
N VAL A 78 -16.29 9.30 -12.62
CA VAL A 78 -15.45 9.63 -11.45
C VAL A 78 -14.71 10.95 -11.67
N VAL A 79 -13.96 11.04 -12.77
CA VAL A 79 -13.07 12.17 -13.11
C VAL A 79 -13.72 13.10 -14.14
N GLY A 80 -15.04 13.30 -14.05
CA GLY A 80 -15.82 14.10 -14.99
C GLY A 80 -15.61 15.61 -14.87
N ASP A 81 -15.00 16.03 -13.76
CA ASP A 81 -14.65 17.40 -13.41
C ASP A 81 -13.37 17.90 -14.11
N LEU A 82 -12.53 16.99 -14.61
CA LEU A 82 -11.27 17.35 -15.25
C LEU A 82 -11.49 17.99 -16.61
N GLY A 83 -10.66 18.98 -16.97
CA GLY A 83 -10.59 19.45 -18.35
C GLY A 83 -10.13 18.33 -19.28
N VAL A 84 -10.54 18.35 -20.56
CA VAL A 84 -10.19 17.30 -21.55
C VAL A 84 -8.69 16.99 -21.57
N GLY A 85 -7.81 18.01 -21.52
CA GLY A 85 -6.36 17.81 -21.53
C GLY A 85 -5.84 17.06 -20.29
N GLU A 86 -6.35 17.40 -19.10
CA GLU A 86 -6.01 16.72 -17.85
C GLU A 86 -6.55 15.29 -17.82
N PHE A 87 -7.77 15.09 -18.31
CA PHE A 87 -8.36 13.76 -18.47
C PHE A 87 -7.47 12.87 -19.36
N THR A 88 -7.04 13.37 -20.52
CA THR A 88 -6.14 12.63 -21.42
C THR A 88 -4.80 12.34 -20.74
N ARG A 89 -4.20 13.30 -20.04
CA ARG A 89 -2.96 13.10 -19.28
C ARG A 89 -3.11 12.02 -18.21
N LEU A 90 -4.22 12.01 -17.49
CA LEU A 90 -4.50 11.00 -16.48
C LEU A 90 -4.58 9.60 -17.11
N MET A 91 -5.26 9.44 -18.25
CA MET A 91 -5.33 8.15 -18.94
C MET A 91 -3.94 7.65 -19.35
N VAL A 92 -3.08 8.51 -19.93
CA VAL A 92 -1.70 8.16 -20.28
C VAL A 92 -0.90 7.72 -19.06
N SER A 93 -1.05 8.43 -17.95
CA SER A 93 -0.35 8.13 -16.70
C SER A 93 -0.82 6.81 -16.09
N MET A 94 -2.14 6.56 -16.08
CA MET A 94 -2.71 5.29 -15.64
C MET A 94 -2.20 4.12 -16.49
N THR A 95 -2.10 4.29 -17.82
CA THR A 95 -1.52 3.27 -18.70
C THR A 95 -0.09 2.95 -18.30
N ALA A 96 0.77 3.97 -18.15
CA ALA A 96 2.17 3.78 -17.75
C ALA A 96 2.31 3.11 -16.37
N TRP A 97 1.39 3.41 -15.43
CA TRP A 97 1.48 2.89 -14.07
C TRP A 97 0.90 1.50 -13.86
N VAL A 98 -0.03 1.08 -14.70
CA VAL A 98 -0.79 -0.16 -14.51
C VAL A 98 -0.50 -1.18 -15.61
N ALA A 99 -0.52 -0.79 -16.87
CA ALA A 99 -0.46 -1.73 -18.00
C ALA A 99 0.35 -1.15 -19.17
N PRO A 100 1.64 -0.80 -18.95
CA PRO A 100 2.47 -0.18 -19.98
C PRO A 100 2.64 -1.06 -21.22
N ASP A 101 2.70 -2.39 -21.03
CA ASP A 101 2.90 -3.35 -22.12
C ASP A 101 1.62 -3.57 -22.96
N GLN A 102 0.45 -3.52 -22.33
CA GLN A 102 -0.84 -3.74 -22.99
C GLN A 102 -1.49 -2.45 -23.49
N GLY A 103 -1.00 -1.28 -23.04
CA GLY A 103 -1.47 0.03 -23.46
C GLY A 103 -2.93 0.31 -23.09
N CYS A 104 -3.55 1.24 -23.82
CA CYS A 104 -4.95 1.63 -23.64
C CYS A 104 -5.92 0.45 -23.74
N THR A 105 -5.57 -0.56 -24.54
CA THR A 105 -6.40 -1.74 -24.80
C THR A 105 -6.52 -2.71 -23.63
N TYR A 106 -5.76 -2.49 -22.54
CA TYR A 106 -5.94 -3.25 -21.31
C TYR A 106 -7.31 -3.00 -20.66
N CYS A 107 -7.73 -1.73 -20.62
CA CYS A 107 -9.01 -1.30 -20.04
C CYS A 107 -10.08 -1.03 -21.09
N HIS A 108 -9.72 -0.80 -22.35
CA HIS A 108 -10.67 -0.51 -23.42
C HIS A 108 -10.63 -1.58 -24.51
N LYS A 109 -11.79 -2.04 -24.96
CA LYS A 109 -11.85 -3.05 -26.02
C LYS A 109 -11.54 -2.41 -27.37
N ALA A 110 -10.53 -2.93 -28.06
CA ALA A 110 -10.16 -2.45 -29.39
C ALA A 110 -11.34 -2.61 -30.37
N GLY A 111 -11.60 -1.58 -31.17
CA GLY A 111 -12.72 -1.55 -32.12
C GLY A 111 -14.08 -1.17 -31.51
N GLU A 112 -14.16 -0.90 -30.21
CA GLU A 112 -15.36 -0.37 -29.55
C GLU A 112 -15.18 1.10 -29.12
N ASP A 113 -16.29 1.80 -28.86
CA ASP A 113 -16.27 3.15 -28.27
C ASP A 113 -15.58 3.10 -26.89
N PHE A 114 -14.71 4.07 -26.58
CA PHE A 114 -14.04 4.20 -25.29
C PHE A 114 -15.02 4.27 -24.11
N SER A 115 -16.28 4.65 -24.35
CA SER A 115 -17.34 4.65 -23.35
C SER A 115 -17.83 3.25 -22.96
N SER A 116 -17.56 2.21 -23.75
CA SER A 116 -17.96 0.82 -23.47
C SER A 116 -17.35 0.30 -22.16
N ASP A 117 -18.15 -0.37 -21.34
CA ASP A 117 -17.75 -1.05 -20.10
C ASP A 117 -17.63 -2.58 -20.30
N ALA A 118 -17.44 -3.03 -21.54
CA ALA A 118 -17.41 -4.46 -21.90
C ALA A 118 -16.26 -5.25 -21.23
N LEU A 119 -15.15 -4.60 -20.89
CA LEU A 119 -14.03 -5.23 -20.19
C LEU A 119 -14.13 -5.01 -18.68
N TYR A 120 -14.00 -6.09 -17.92
CA TYR A 120 -13.99 -6.05 -16.44
C TYR A 120 -12.91 -5.10 -15.90
N THR A 121 -11.76 -5.02 -16.59
CA THR A 121 -10.63 -4.15 -16.24
C THR A 121 -11.03 -2.68 -16.18
N LYS A 122 -11.96 -2.21 -17.02
CA LYS A 122 -12.48 -0.84 -16.93
C LYS A 122 -13.35 -0.61 -15.70
N VAL A 123 -14.19 -1.58 -15.38
CA VAL A 123 -15.05 -1.53 -14.18
C VAL A 123 -14.18 -1.49 -12.93
N VAL A 124 -13.14 -2.33 -12.87
CA VAL A 124 -12.15 -2.32 -11.79
C VAL A 124 -11.37 -1.01 -11.77
N ALA A 125 -10.86 -0.53 -12.90
CA ALA A 125 -10.10 0.72 -12.98
C ALA A 125 -10.90 1.93 -12.47
N ARG A 126 -12.20 1.99 -12.76
CA ARG A 126 -13.10 3.00 -12.22
C ARG A 126 -13.17 2.93 -10.69
N ARG A 127 -13.34 1.73 -10.13
CA ARG A 127 -13.37 1.52 -8.68
C ARG A 127 -12.04 1.88 -8.02
N MET A 128 -10.91 1.62 -8.69
CA MET A 128 -9.57 1.99 -8.20
C MET A 128 -9.33 3.51 -8.22
N LEU A 129 -9.93 4.25 -9.17
CA LEU A 129 -9.88 5.72 -9.17
C LEU A 129 -10.63 6.31 -7.96
N GLU A 130 -11.82 5.78 -7.67
CA GLU A 130 -12.58 6.15 -6.46
C GLU A 130 -11.77 5.85 -5.20
N MET A 131 -11.21 4.63 -5.12
CA MET A 131 -10.34 4.21 -4.01
C MET A 131 -9.12 5.12 -3.83
N THR A 132 -8.48 5.52 -4.93
CA THR A 132 -7.30 6.40 -4.90
C THR A 132 -7.66 7.79 -4.37
N ARG A 133 -8.76 8.39 -4.87
CA ARG A 133 -9.25 9.68 -4.37
C ARG A 133 -9.65 9.60 -2.90
N HIS A 134 -10.30 8.52 -2.49
CA HIS A 134 -10.67 8.23 -1.10
C HIS A 134 -9.44 8.20 -0.18
N ILE A 135 -8.40 7.42 -0.53
CA ILE A 135 -7.15 7.36 0.24
C ILE A 135 -6.53 8.76 0.40
N ASN A 136 -6.43 9.50 -0.70
CA ASN A 136 -5.77 10.82 -0.70
C ASN A 136 -6.55 11.92 0.03
N THR A 137 -7.85 11.75 0.21
CA THR A 137 -8.73 12.74 0.83
C THR A 137 -8.97 12.42 2.30
N ASP A 138 -9.37 11.17 2.59
CA ASP A 138 -9.95 10.82 3.88
C ASP A 138 -8.94 10.13 4.82
N TRP A 139 -7.87 9.55 4.25
CA TRP A 139 -6.84 8.83 5.01
C TRP A 139 -5.55 9.64 5.21
N LYS A 140 -5.64 10.98 5.23
CA LYS A 140 -4.50 11.86 5.52
C LYS A 140 -3.82 11.60 6.87
N THR A 141 -4.54 11.02 7.83
CA THR A 141 -3.98 10.53 9.11
C THR A 141 -2.93 9.42 8.93
N HIS A 142 -2.95 8.74 7.78
CA HIS A 142 -1.97 7.74 7.40
C HIS A 142 -1.04 8.21 6.26
N VAL A 143 -1.59 8.64 5.13
CA VAL A 143 -0.80 8.97 3.92
C VAL A 143 -0.27 10.42 3.88
N ALA A 144 -0.73 11.27 4.80
CA ALA A 144 -0.44 12.71 4.84
C ALA A 144 -0.63 13.36 3.46
N GLU A 145 0.17 14.38 3.14
CA GLU A 145 0.19 15.01 1.80
C GLU A 145 1.05 14.23 0.79
N THR A 146 1.61 13.08 1.17
CA THR A 146 2.37 12.25 0.20
C THR A 146 1.42 11.60 -0.78
N GLY A 147 0.31 11.06 -0.25
CA GLY A 147 -0.72 10.39 -1.01
C GLY A 147 -0.26 9.11 -1.70
N VAL A 148 -1.14 8.59 -2.56
CA VAL A 148 -0.92 7.40 -3.38
C VAL A 148 -1.37 7.67 -4.81
N THR A 149 -0.73 7.00 -5.75
CA THR A 149 -1.16 6.85 -7.15
C THR A 149 -1.33 5.37 -7.49
N CYS A 150 -1.79 5.07 -8.72
CA CYS A 150 -1.88 3.69 -9.20
C CYS A 150 -0.52 2.96 -9.13
N TYR A 151 0.58 3.70 -9.36
CA TYR A 151 1.92 3.14 -9.35
C TYR A 151 2.35 2.61 -7.98
N THR A 152 1.84 3.21 -6.89
CA THR A 152 2.14 2.80 -5.50
C THR A 152 1.99 1.29 -5.31
N CYS A 153 0.91 0.73 -5.86
CA CYS A 153 0.59 -0.70 -5.79
C CYS A 153 1.03 -1.45 -7.05
N HIS A 154 0.67 -0.93 -8.23
CA HIS A 154 0.80 -1.66 -9.49
C HIS A 154 2.24 -1.75 -10.00
N ARG A 155 3.08 -0.73 -9.77
CA ARG A 155 4.48 -0.71 -10.21
C ARG A 155 4.67 -1.10 -11.69
N GLY A 156 3.75 -0.67 -12.57
CA GLY A 156 3.77 -1.01 -14.00
C GLY A 156 3.27 -2.41 -14.33
N GLN A 157 2.63 -3.11 -13.39
CA GLN A 157 2.06 -4.44 -13.57
C GLN A 157 0.54 -4.41 -13.37
N PRO A 158 -0.24 -5.07 -14.27
CA PRO A 158 -1.69 -5.02 -14.14
C PRO A 158 -2.22 -5.71 -12.87
N VAL A 159 -1.44 -6.66 -12.34
CA VAL A 159 -1.69 -7.30 -11.04
C VAL A 159 -0.56 -6.92 -10.08
N PRO A 160 -0.85 -6.20 -8.98
CA PRO A 160 0.13 -5.90 -7.95
C PRO A 160 0.82 -7.16 -7.40
N SER A 161 2.11 -7.09 -7.09
CA SER A 161 2.90 -8.27 -6.69
C SER A 161 2.62 -8.75 -5.27
N ASN A 162 2.16 -7.87 -4.38
CA ASN A 162 1.97 -8.17 -2.96
C ASN A 162 0.48 -8.10 -2.59
N LEU A 163 -0.29 -9.08 -3.07
CA LEU A 163 -1.70 -9.26 -2.75
C LEU A 163 -1.85 -10.46 -1.82
N TRP A 164 -3.02 -10.59 -1.19
CA TRP A 164 -3.36 -11.78 -0.42
C TRP A 164 -4.77 -12.27 -0.75
N PHE A 165 -4.98 -13.55 -0.46
CA PHE A 165 -6.26 -14.25 -0.57
C PHE A 165 -6.45 -15.05 0.72
N ALA A 166 -7.70 -15.33 1.08
CA ALA A 166 -8.02 -16.22 2.18
C ALA A 166 -7.41 -17.60 1.91
N PRO A 167 -6.77 -18.22 2.92
CA PRO A 167 -6.16 -19.53 2.77
C PRO A 167 -7.24 -20.58 2.47
N PRO A 168 -6.92 -21.63 1.70
CA PRO A 168 -7.85 -22.73 1.50
C PRO A 168 -8.15 -23.40 2.85
N VAL A 169 -9.34 -24.01 2.94
CA VAL A 169 -9.71 -24.84 4.09
C VAL A 169 -8.71 -25.99 4.20
N ASP A 170 -8.12 -26.19 5.38
CA ASP A 170 -7.19 -27.28 5.62
C ASP A 170 -7.92 -28.64 5.56
N THR A 171 -7.72 -29.37 4.47
CA THR A 171 -8.32 -30.69 4.25
C THR A 171 -7.59 -31.80 5.02
N HIS A 172 -6.40 -31.53 5.56
CA HIS A 172 -5.64 -32.49 6.36
C HIS A 172 -6.18 -32.63 7.79
N ALA A 173 -7.05 -31.71 8.23
CA ALA A 173 -7.72 -31.78 9.52
C ALA A 173 -8.51 -33.09 9.74
N ALA A 174 -8.94 -33.73 8.66
CA ALA A 174 -9.67 -35.00 8.68
C ALA A 174 -8.76 -36.25 8.66
N THR A 175 -7.42 -36.08 8.63
CA THR A 175 -6.46 -37.17 8.51
C THR A 175 -5.73 -37.45 9.83
N MET A 176 -5.19 -38.67 9.99
CA MET A 176 -4.40 -39.08 11.16
C MET A 176 -3.04 -38.35 11.26
N LEU A 177 -2.67 -37.56 10.26
CA LEU A 177 -1.44 -36.74 10.24
C LEU A 177 -1.59 -35.44 11.07
N GLY A 178 -2.79 -35.15 11.57
CA GLY A 178 -3.07 -33.97 12.38
C GLY A 178 -3.33 -32.70 11.56
N ASN A 179 -3.74 -31.64 12.26
CA ASN A 179 -4.07 -30.33 11.68
C ASN A 179 -3.01 -29.31 12.09
N ARG A 180 -2.45 -28.56 11.13
CA ARG A 180 -1.49 -27.48 11.42
C ARG A 180 -2.14 -26.24 12.03
N ALA A 181 -3.47 -26.18 12.00
CA ALA A 181 -4.31 -25.09 12.50
C ALA A 181 -3.91 -23.73 11.94
N GLY A 182 -3.47 -23.69 10.67
CA GLY A 182 -3.04 -22.47 10.01
C GLY A 182 -1.69 -21.91 10.48
N GLN A 183 -0.86 -22.67 11.21
CA GLN A 183 0.46 -22.24 11.71
C GLN A 183 1.52 -23.35 11.56
N ASN A 184 2.66 -23.24 12.25
CA ASN A 184 3.72 -24.27 12.30
C ASN A 184 4.39 -24.60 10.95
N ALA A 185 4.45 -23.62 10.04
CA ALA A 185 5.20 -23.72 8.79
C ALA A 185 5.82 -22.35 8.46
N PRO A 186 6.99 -22.28 7.80
CA PRO A 186 7.55 -21.00 7.40
C PRO A 186 6.63 -20.31 6.40
N ALA A 187 6.14 -19.13 6.74
CA ALA A 187 5.24 -18.37 5.86
C ALA A 187 5.75 -16.95 5.57
N PRO A 188 5.87 -16.54 4.29
CA PRO A 188 6.27 -15.18 3.93
C PRO A 188 5.37 -14.09 4.53
N SER A 189 4.08 -14.38 4.71
CA SER A 189 3.10 -13.48 5.32
C SER A 189 3.51 -12.99 6.70
N VAL A 190 4.20 -13.83 7.48
CA VAL A 190 4.66 -13.54 8.85
C VAL A 190 6.18 -13.51 8.98
N GLY A 191 6.88 -13.13 7.90
CA GLY A 191 8.33 -12.97 7.92
C GLY A 191 9.08 -14.30 8.13
N VAL A 192 8.60 -15.37 7.50
CA VAL A 192 9.14 -16.74 7.53
C VAL A 192 9.20 -17.41 8.92
N ALA A 193 8.50 -16.84 9.91
CA ALA A 193 8.25 -17.49 11.19
C ALA A 193 7.23 -18.63 11.06
N SER A 194 7.04 -19.39 12.14
CA SER A 194 6.06 -20.48 12.26
C SER A 194 4.75 -20.05 12.96
N LEU A 195 4.49 -18.75 12.99
CA LEU A 195 3.28 -18.14 13.57
C LEU A 195 2.04 -18.43 12.69
N PRO A 196 0.82 -18.05 13.11
CA PRO A 196 -0.36 -18.11 12.24
C PRO A 196 -0.12 -17.46 10.88
N ASN A 197 -0.21 -18.27 9.83
CA ASN A 197 0.21 -17.93 8.47
C ASN A 197 -0.77 -16.95 7.79
N ASP A 198 -1.97 -16.79 8.32
CA ASP A 198 -2.96 -15.81 7.86
C ASP A 198 -3.34 -14.83 8.98
N PRO A 199 -2.55 -13.76 9.17
CA PRO A 199 -2.95 -12.65 10.02
C PRO A 199 -3.87 -11.65 9.28
N PHE A 200 -4.19 -11.86 8.00
CA PHE A 200 -4.88 -10.86 7.18
C PHE A 200 -6.39 -10.97 7.32
N THR A 201 -6.96 -12.17 7.18
CA THR A 201 -8.39 -12.40 7.37
C THR A 201 -8.91 -11.86 8.70
N PRO A 202 -8.33 -12.19 9.87
CA PRO A 202 -8.85 -11.68 11.13
C PRO A 202 -8.64 -10.17 11.31
N PHE A 203 -7.52 -9.61 10.83
CA PHE A 203 -7.12 -8.25 11.24
C PHE A 203 -7.17 -7.18 10.17
N LEU A 204 -7.06 -7.51 8.89
CA LEU A 204 -7.12 -6.58 7.76
C LEU A 204 -8.43 -6.71 6.96
N ASP A 205 -9.30 -7.63 7.36
CA ASP A 205 -10.62 -7.84 6.76
C ASP A 205 -11.72 -7.78 7.83
N GLN A 206 -11.80 -8.77 8.73
CA GLN A 206 -12.88 -8.90 9.73
C GLN A 206 -12.85 -7.87 10.86
N GLY A 207 -11.68 -7.29 11.12
CA GLY A 207 -11.54 -6.25 12.14
C GLY A 207 -11.40 -6.73 13.59
N ASN A 208 -10.97 -7.98 13.80
CA ASN A 208 -10.80 -8.58 15.13
C ASN A 208 -9.84 -7.78 16.04
N GLU A 209 -9.99 -7.99 17.35
CA GLU A 209 -9.18 -7.34 18.39
C GLU A 209 -7.71 -7.80 18.33
N ILE A 210 -6.79 -6.82 18.34
CA ILE A 210 -5.34 -7.04 18.30
C ILE A 210 -4.75 -6.98 19.72
N ARG A 211 -5.40 -6.27 20.65
CA ARG A 211 -4.87 -6.10 22.02
C ARG A 211 -5.05 -7.37 22.84
N VAL A 212 -3.93 -7.88 23.37
CA VAL A 212 -3.92 -9.06 24.25
C VAL A 212 -3.40 -8.80 25.66
N ILE A 213 -2.67 -7.69 25.86
CA ILE A 213 -2.03 -7.35 27.15
C ILE A 213 -3.06 -6.72 28.10
N GLY A 214 -3.06 -7.17 29.36
CA GLY A 214 -3.94 -6.65 30.42
C GLY A 214 -3.56 -5.22 30.85
N GLN A 215 -4.52 -4.48 31.39
CA GLN A 215 -4.33 -3.10 31.84
C GLN A 215 -3.97 -2.97 33.33
N THR A 216 -3.95 -4.09 34.05
CA THR A 216 -3.68 -4.17 35.48
C THR A 216 -2.53 -5.13 35.73
N ALA A 217 -1.80 -4.92 36.83
CA ALA A 217 -0.65 -5.76 37.18
C ALA A 217 -1.06 -7.18 37.60
N LEU A 218 -2.17 -7.31 38.33
CA LEU A 218 -2.71 -8.60 38.76
C LEU A 218 -3.74 -9.10 37.75
N ALA A 219 -3.89 -10.42 37.64
CA ALA A 219 -4.86 -11.03 36.76
C ALA A 219 -6.29 -10.59 37.15
N SER A 220 -6.86 -9.67 36.36
CA SER A 220 -8.22 -9.17 36.58
C SER A 220 -8.99 -9.10 35.27
N GLY A 221 -9.84 -10.10 35.00
CA GLY A 221 -10.82 -10.04 33.91
C GLY A 221 -10.29 -10.21 32.49
N ASN A 222 -8.98 -10.07 32.20
CA ASN A 222 -8.44 -10.35 30.88
C ASN A 222 -8.64 -11.85 30.53
N ARG A 223 -9.27 -12.12 29.38
CA ARG A 223 -9.56 -13.47 28.86
C ARG A 223 -8.82 -13.79 27.56
N GLN A 224 -7.91 -12.91 27.13
CA GLN A 224 -7.10 -13.12 25.94
C GLN A 224 -6.16 -14.30 26.17
N SER A 225 -6.00 -15.12 25.14
CA SER A 225 -5.22 -16.35 25.16
C SER A 225 -3.84 -16.15 24.52
N THR A 226 -2.90 -17.04 24.84
CA THR A 226 -1.60 -17.10 24.16
C THR A 226 -1.75 -17.30 22.65
N LYS A 227 -2.76 -18.05 22.20
CA LYS A 227 -3.04 -18.21 20.76
C LYS A 227 -3.38 -16.87 20.09
N GLN A 228 -4.21 -16.04 20.74
CA GLN A 228 -4.49 -14.69 20.23
C GLN A 228 -3.24 -13.80 20.22
N ALA A 229 -2.33 -14.00 21.18
CA ALA A 229 -1.04 -13.32 21.19
C ALA A 229 -0.15 -13.76 20.02
N GLU A 230 -0.14 -15.04 19.63
CA GLU A 230 0.58 -15.53 18.45
C GLU A 230 0.02 -14.95 17.15
N TYR A 231 -1.30 -14.86 17.00
CA TYR A 231 -1.93 -14.19 15.85
C TYR A 231 -1.54 -12.72 15.76
N THR A 232 -1.62 -12.01 16.89
CA THR A 232 -1.19 -10.61 17.00
C THR A 232 0.28 -10.47 16.61
N TYR A 233 1.14 -11.36 17.10
CA TYR A 233 2.55 -11.34 16.78
C TYR A 233 2.82 -11.60 15.29
N GLY A 234 2.07 -12.53 14.67
CA GLY A 234 2.11 -12.78 13.23
C GLY A 234 1.82 -11.52 12.41
N LEU A 235 0.78 -10.77 12.79
CA LEU A 235 0.48 -9.46 12.18
C LEU A 235 1.63 -8.46 12.37
N MET A 236 2.22 -8.37 13.57
CA MET A 236 3.32 -7.43 13.82
C MET A 236 4.58 -7.81 13.01
N MET A 237 4.85 -9.10 12.81
CA MET A 237 5.91 -9.59 11.93
C MET A 237 5.65 -9.20 10.48
N HIS A 238 4.41 -9.36 10.00
CA HIS A 238 4.01 -8.89 8.67
C HIS A 238 4.28 -7.39 8.50
N MET A 239 3.82 -6.57 9.44
CA MET A 239 3.97 -5.11 9.36
C MET A 239 5.44 -4.71 9.35
N SER A 240 6.25 -5.30 10.25
CA SER A 240 7.69 -5.05 10.33
C SER A 240 8.39 -5.38 9.00
N LYS A 241 8.11 -6.56 8.43
CA LYS A 241 8.68 -6.99 7.13
C LYS A 241 8.22 -6.10 5.98
N SER A 242 6.93 -5.74 5.95
CA SER A 242 6.33 -4.92 4.89
C SER A 242 6.91 -3.52 4.83
N LEU A 243 7.27 -2.95 5.97
CA LEU A 243 7.87 -1.62 6.08
C LEU A 243 9.41 -1.65 6.08
N GLY A 244 10.04 -2.82 6.14
CA GLY A 244 11.50 -2.93 6.27
C GLY A 244 12.01 -2.29 7.56
N VAL A 245 11.34 -2.55 8.68
CA VAL A 245 11.69 -2.01 10.00
C VAL A 245 11.65 -3.13 11.04
N ASN A 246 12.08 -2.85 12.27
CA ASN A 246 11.86 -3.74 13.41
C ASN A 246 10.79 -3.19 14.37
N CYS A 247 10.49 -3.93 15.43
CA CYS A 247 9.47 -3.60 16.42
C CYS A 247 9.69 -2.22 17.07
N THR A 248 10.95 -1.81 17.24
CA THR A 248 11.31 -0.55 17.91
C THR A 248 11.01 0.69 17.08
N TYR A 249 10.64 0.50 15.81
CA TYR A 249 10.12 1.58 14.98
C TYR A 249 8.80 2.13 15.51
N CYS A 250 8.00 1.29 16.17
CA CYS A 250 6.70 1.65 16.75
C CYS A 250 6.67 1.57 18.29
N HIS A 251 7.43 0.64 18.89
CA HIS A 251 7.27 0.27 20.30
C HIS A 251 8.53 0.44 21.13
N ASN A 252 8.36 0.66 22.43
CA ASN A 252 9.34 0.24 23.42
C ASN A 252 8.97 -1.19 23.89
N SER A 253 9.80 -2.18 23.57
CA SER A 253 9.47 -3.60 23.80
C SER A 253 9.35 -3.98 25.28
N ARG A 254 9.79 -3.13 26.22
CA ARG A 254 9.50 -3.32 27.66
C ARG A 254 7.99 -3.29 27.96
N SER A 255 7.21 -2.60 27.12
CA SER A 255 5.74 -2.62 27.16
C SER A 255 5.15 -2.28 25.79
N PHE A 256 4.74 -3.30 25.05
CA PHE A 256 4.08 -3.12 23.75
C PHE A 256 2.70 -2.44 23.85
N ALA A 257 2.05 -2.52 25.01
CA ALA A 257 0.72 -1.92 25.23
C ALA A 257 0.81 -0.39 25.39
N GLU A 258 1.86 0.09 26.04
CA GLU A 258 1.96 1.46 26.54
C GLU A 258 2.13 2.49 25.42
N TRP A 259 1.17 3.42 25.29
CA TRP A 259 1.19 4.41 24.22
C TRP A 259 2.17 5.54 24.50
N ASP A 260 2.30 5.96 25.75
CA ASP A 260 3.16 7.09 26.15
C ASP A 260 4.65 6.81 25.95
N THR A 261 5.02 5.53 25.81
CA THR A 261 6.39 5.10 25.53
C THR A 261 6.58 4.54 24.12
N SER A 262 5.54 4.60 23.30
CA SER A 262 5.59 4.26 21.88
C SER A 262 6.09 5.44 21.04
N THR A 263 6.45 5.18 19.79
CA THR A 263 6.81 6.24 18.84
C THR A 263 5.55 6.76 18.12
N PRO A 264 5.59 7.97 17.53
CA PRO A 264 4.49 8.49 16.71
C PRO A 264 4.08 7.57 15.56
N GLN A 265 5.01 6.76 15.05
CA GLN A 265 4.76 5.79 13.97
C GLN A 265 3.70 4.75 14.37
N ARG A 266 3.57 4.41 15.66
CA ARG A 266 2.50 3.51 16.15
C ARG A 266 1.11 4.09 15.91
N ALA A 267 0.94 5.41 16.05
CA ALA A 267 -0.33 6.08 15.77
C ALA A 267 -0.64 6.07 14.26
N THR A 268 0.34 6.36 13.41
CA THR A 268 0.18 6.26 11.95
C THR A 268 -0.16 4.84 11.50
N ALA A 269 0.49 3.83 12.09
CA ALA A 269 0.22 2.42 11.81
C ALA A 269 -1.18 1.99 12.29
N TRP A 270 -1.66 2.55 13.41
CA TRP A 270 -3.02 2.31 13.90
C TRP A 270 -4.05 2.73 12.86
N TYR A 271 -3.93 3.92 12.25
CA TYR A 271 -4.81 4.35 11.17
C TYR A 271 -4.61 3.50 9.91
N GLY A 272 -3.38 3.11 9.59
CA GLY A 272 -3.07 2.24 8.44
C GLY A 272 -3.80 0.89 8.49
N ILE A 273 -3.96 0.28 9.67
CA ILE A 273 -4.75 -0.95 9.84
C ILE A 273 -6.23 -0.72 9.48
N ARG A 274 -6.81 0.42 9.89
CA ARG A 274 -8.21 0.73 9.58
C ARG A 274 -8.40 1.05 8.10
N MET A 275 -7.45 1.79 7.52
CA MET A 275 -7.42 2.03 6.08
C MET A 275 -7.38 0.70 5.32
N ALA A 276 -6.51 -0.24 5.67
CA ALA A 276 -6.46 -1.53 4.98
C ALA A 276 -7.81 -2.29 5.03
N ARG A 277 -8.48 -2.29 6.19
CA ARG A 277 -9.82 -2.89 6.36
C ARG A 277 -10.86 -2.21 5.48
N ASP A 278 -10.91 -0.88 5.53
CA ASP A 278 -11.81 -0.08 4.72
C ASP A 278 -11.62 -0.34 3.23
N LEU A 279 -10.38 -0.34 2.74
CA LEU A 279 -10.10 -0.58 1.32
C LEU A 279 -10.47 -2.00 0.88
N ASN A 280 -10.15 -3.02 1.69
CA ASN A 280 -10.50 -4.41 1.38
C ASN A 280 -12.03 -4.59 1.30
N THR A 281 -12.73 -4.20 2.38
CA THR A 281 -14.16 -4.45 2.53
C THR A 281 -15.03 -3.55 1.64
N THR A 282 -14.63 -2.29 1.44
CA THR A 282 -15.44 -1.32 0.69
C THR A 282 -15.12 -1.32 -0.81
N TYR A 283 -13.85 -1.53 -1.22
CA TYR A 283 -13.46 -1.34 -2.62
C TYR A 283 -13.13 -2.64 -3.35
N LEU A 284 -12.54 -3.63 -2.67
CA LEU A 284 -12.11 -4.86 -3.32
C LEU A 284 -13.18 -5.95 -3.25
N ASP A 285 -13.72 -6.25 -2.08
CA ASP A 285 -14.70 -7.34 -1.89
C ASP A 285 -15.93 -7.24 -2.82
N PRO A 286 -16.53 -6.05 -3.05
CA PRO A 286 -17.67 -5.94 -3.97
C PRO A 286 -17.34 -6.26 -5.43
N LEU A 287 -16.07 -6.40 -5.80
CA LEU A 287 -15.64 -6.74 -7.16
C LEU A 287 -15.63 -8.26 -7.43
N ALA A 288 -16.04 -9.10 -6.48
CA ALA A 288 -16.06 -10.56 -6.63
C ALA A 288 -16.82 -11.02 -7.89
N GLY A 289 -17.96 -10.40 -8.20
CA GLY A 289 -18.74 -10.71 -9.41
C GLY A 289 -18.20 -10.09 -10.71
N VAL A 290 -17.14 -9.28 -10.63
CA VAL A 290 -16.51 -8.60 -11.77
C VAL A 290 -15.23 -9.30 -12.21
N PHE A 291 -14.45 -9.82 -11.25
CA PHE A 291 -13.20 -10.51 -11.55
C PHE A 291 -13.45 -11.84 -12.26
N PRO A 292 -12.68 -12.17 -13.31
CA PRO A 292 -12.71 -13.49 -13.92
C PRO A 292 -12.09 -14.53 -12.97
N ALA A 293 -12.44 -15.82 -13.15
CA ALA A 293 -12.02 -16.90 -12.26
C ALA A 293 -10.50 -17.00 -12.07
N ASN A 294 -9.70 -16.66 -13.09
CA ASN A 294 -8.23 -16.68 -13.01
C ASN A 294 -7.62 -15.53 -12.17
N ARG A 295 -8.46 -14.67 -11.58
CA ARG A 295 -8.07 -13.60 -10.67
C ARG A 295 -8.53 -13.85 -9.24
N LEU A 296 -9.32 -14.88 -9.00
CA LEU A 296 -9.82 -15.22 -7.67
C LEU A 296 -8.85 -16.14 -6.94
N GLY A 297 -8.88 -16.05 -5.61
CA GLY A 297 -8.15 -16.93 -4.71
C GLY A 297 -8.73 -18.34 -4.67
N PRO A 298 -8.08 -19.26 -3.94
CA PRO A 298 -8.52 -20.65 -3.83
C PRO A 298 -9.90 -20.81 -3.17
N THR A 299 -10.37 -19.80 -2.43
CA THR A 299 -11.72 -19.80 -1.83
C THR A 299 -12.76 -19.04 -2.66
N GLY A 300 -12.37 -18.54 -3.84
CA GLY A 300 -13.20 -17.69 -4.70
C GLY A 300 -13.20 -16.21 -4.29
N ASP A 301 -12.37 -15.83 -3.32
CA ASP A 301 -12.23 -14.45 -2.85
C ASP A 301 -11.41 -13.59 -3.83
N VAL A 302 -11.68 -12.29 -3.82
CA VAL A 302 -10.95 -11.31 -4.65
C VAL A 302 -9.52 -11.09 -4.14
N PRO A 303 -8.61 -10.58 -4.97
CA PRO A 303 -7.31 -10.13 -4.50
C PRO A 303 -7.47 -8.95 -3.54
N LYS A 304 -6.99 -9.10 -2.31
CA LYS A 304 -7.03 -8.08 -1.26
C LYS A 304 -5.66 -7.45 -1.03
N LEU A 305 -5.65 -6.24 -0.48
CA LEU A 305 -4.43 -5.51 -0.16
C LEU A 305 -3.98 -5.72 1.29
N ASN A 306 -2.68 -5.56 1.50
CA ASN A 306 -2.00 -5.59 2.80
C ASN A 306 -0.94 -4.47 2.85
N CYS A 307 -0.14 -4.44 3.91
CA CYS A 307 0.87 -3.39 4.09
C CYS A 307 1.93 -3.42 2.97
N ALA A 308 2.35 -4.61 2.54
CA ALA A 308 3.36 -4.80 1.51
C ALA A 308 2.86 -4.42 0.10
N THR A 309 1.55 -4.38 -0.16
CA THR A 309 0.99 -3.92 -1.44
C THR A 309 1.54 -2.54 -1.83
N CYS A 310 1.61 -1.63 -0.87
CA CYS A 310 2.12 -0.27 -1.08
C CYS A 310 3.59 -0.12 -0.65
N HIS A 311 3.93 -0.58 0.57
CA HIS A 311 5.21 -0.28 1.20
C HIS A 311 6.40 -1.03 0.60
N GLN A 312 6.19 -2.28 0.15
CA GLN A 312 7.19 -3.08 -0.56
C GLN A 312 8.59 -3.10 0.10
N GLY A 313 8.63 -3.24 1.42
CA GLY A 313 9.87 -3.31 2.20
C GLY A 313 10.49 -1.96 2.54
N ALA A 314 9.79 -0.85 2.29
CA ALA A 314 10.22 0.50 2.63
C ALA A 314 9.29 1.16 3.67
N PHE A 315 9.88 1.92 4.61
CA PHE A 315 9.16 2.55 5.72
C PHE A 315 8.11 3.58 5.24
N LYS A 316 8.26 4.07 4.01
CA LYS A 316 7.27 4.78 3.20
C LYS A 316 7.34 4.25 1.77
N PRO A 317 6.22 4.09 1.04
CA PRO A 317 6.24 3.72 -0.37
C PRO A 317 7.16 4.66 -1.16
N MET A 318 8.02 4.11 -2.02
CA MET A 318 8.97 4.89 -2.83
C MET A 318 9.82 5.87 -1.97
N TYR A 319 10.15 5.45 -0.75
CA TYR A 319 10.86 6.24 0.26
C TYR A 319 10.22 7.59 0.62
N GLY A 320 8.91 7.72 0.39
CA GLY A 320 8.13 8.92 0.72
C GLY A 320 8.14 10.00 -0.37
N ALA A 321 8.61 9.68 -1.57
CA ALA A 321 8.42 10.54 -2.71
C ALA A 321 6.93 10.66 -3.05
N SER A 322 6.46 11.89 -3.28
CA SER A 322 5.05 12.17 -3.59
C SER A 322 4.87 12.40 -5.08
N MET A 323 4.20 11.45 -5.74
CA MET A 323 3.70 11.62 -7.11
C MET A 323 2.39 12.42 -7.15
N LEU A 324 1.71 12.60 -6.00
CA LEU A 324 0.46 13.34 -5.94
C LEU A 324 0.64 14.82 -6.29
N LYS A 325 1.81 15.40 -6.03
CA LYS A 325 2.13 16.80 -6.34
C LYS A 325 1.97 17.14 -7.83
N THR A 326 2.29 16.20 -8.72
CA THR A 326 2.15 16.35 -10.17
C THR A 326 0.88 15.70 -10.71
N HIS A 327 0.08 15.08 -9.84
CA HIS A 327 -1.23 14.50 -10.15
C HIS A 327 -2.34 14.95 -9.18
N PRO A 328 -2.55 16.26 -8.98
CA PRO A 328 -3.52 16.75 -8.00
C PRO A 328 -4.97 16.33 -8.31
N GLU A 329 -5.27 15.89 -9.53
CA GLU A 329 -6.56 15.30 -9.92
C GLU A 329 -6.91 14.00 -9.16
N LEU A 330 -5.92 13.35 -8.54
CA LEU A 330 -6.08 12.16 -7.72
C LEU A 330 -6.38 12.48 -6.25
N ALA A 331 -6.42 13.75 -5.85
CA ALA A 331 -6.85 14.20 -4.52
C ALA A 331 -8.21 14.91 -4.62
N GLY A 332 -9.25 14.29 -4.04
CA GLY A 332 -10.60 14.85 -3.98
C GLY A 332 -11.26 15.12 -5.34
N VAL A 333 -12.46 15.70 -5.29
CA VAL A 333 -13.09 16.36 -6.44
C VAL A 333 -12.53 17.78 -6.49
N ARG A 334 -12.01 18.23 -7.63
CA ARG A 334 -11.66 19.65 -7.75
C ARG A 334 -12.96 20.44 -7.81
N VAL A 335 -13.26 21.19 -6.75
CA VAL A 335 -14.19 22.32 -6.87
C VAL A 335 -13.53 23.26 -7.88
N ALA A 336 -14.19 23.48 -9.02
CA ALA A 336 -13.67 24.34 -10.07
C ALA A 336 -13.19 25.65 -9.44
N LEU A 337 -11.88 25.92 -9.55
CA LEU A 337 -11.37 27.25 -9.25
C LEU A 337 -12.10 28.19 -10.19
N ALA A 338 -12.89 29.10 -9.63
CA ALA A 338 -13.50 30.18 -10.39
C ALA A 338 -12.40 30.82 -11.24
N ALA A 339 -12.64 30.93 -12.54
CA ALA A 339 -11.71 31.60 -13.44
C ALA A 339 -11.35 32.97 -12.82
N PRO A 340 -10.06 33.36 -12.80
CA PRO A 340 -9.72 34.70 -12.36
C PRO A 340 -10.52 35.68 -13.23
N ALA A 341 -11.24 36.58 -12.57
CA ALA A 341 -11.97 37.64 -13.25
C ALA A 341 -11.00 38.30 -14.24
N ALA A 342 -11.38 38.30 -15.52
CA ALA A 342 -10.63 38.97 -16.56
C ALA A 342 -10.27 40.37 -16.05
N ALA A 343 -8.97 40.67 -16.04
CA ALA A 343 -8.48 41.99 -15.68
C ALA A 343 -9.25 43.01 -16.52
N ALA A 344 -10.06 43.84 -15.84
CA ALA A 344 -10.72 44.96 -16.46
C ALA A 344 -9.64 45.79 -17.15
N SER A 345 -9.72 45.87 -18.47
CA SER A 345 -8.83 46.69 -19.27
C SER A 345 -8.95 48.14 -18.79
N ALA A 346 -7.87 48.65 -18.21
CA ALA A 346 -7.68 50.08 -18.01
C ALA A 346 -7.51 50.73 -19.38
N ALA A 347 -8.62 51.14 -19.99
CA ALA A 347 -8.66 52.04 -21.13
C ALA A 347 -10.05 52.66 -21.23
N ASP A 348 -10.36 53.59 -20.33
CA ASP A 348 -10.91 54.86 -20.79
C ASP A 348 -10.59 55.95 -19.76
N ALA A 349 -9.69 56.83 -20.16
CA ALA A 349 -9.38 58.07 -19.47
C ALA A 349 -10.09 59.19 -20.22
N GLY A 350 -10.92 59.99 -19.54
CA GLY A 350 -11.37 61.24 -20.13
C GLY A 350 -12.49 61.96 -19.39
N ALA A 351 -12.09 63.04 -18.68
CA ALA A 351 -12.87 64.26 -18.39
C ALA A 351 -14.10 64.10 -17.48
N SER A 352 -14.42 64.96 -16.51
CA SER A 352 -14.01 66.33 -16.17
C SER A 352 -14.64 66.66 -14.81
N ALA A 353 -13.92 67.31 -13.90
CA ALA A 353 -14.51 68.05 -12.77
C ALA A 353 -15.15 69.36 -13.29
N PRO A 354 -16.15 69.95 -12.59
CA PRO A 354 -15.78 70.84 -11.49
C PRO A 354 -16.75 70.90 -10.28
N ALA A 355 -16.16 71.26 -9.15
CA ALA A 355 -16.62 72.15 -8.06
C ALA A 355 -18.10 72.15 -7.62
N ARG A 356 -18.35 71.67 -6.39
CA ARG A 356 -18.56 72.51 -5.19
C ARG A 356 -18.47 71.68 -3.91
#